data_AF-A0A2R6EAZ7-F1
#
_entry.id   AF-A0A2R6EAZ7-F1
#
_cell.length_a   1.000
_cell.length_b   1.000
_cell.length_c   1.000
_cell.angle_alpha   90.00
_cell.angle_beta   90.00
_cell.angle_gamma   90.00
#
_symmetry.space_group_name_H-M   'P 1'
#
loop_
_entity.id
_entity.type
_entity.pdbx_description
1 polymer ?
#
loop_
_entity_poly.entity_id
_entity_poly.type
_entity_poly.pdbx_seq_one_letter_code
_entity_poly.pdbx_strand_id
1 'polypeptide(L)'
;MPENHPLELNRAVPGGRVEMFAIRDGDYPGGWFYRFQYYHPEDGETLRYDNAHDDVDLGWHHRHIRFGDDTGIEFHGIVTHVTRFLNEIAQLTNTEDSIHD
;
A
#
# COMPACT_ATOMS: atom_id res chain seq x y z
N MET A 1 -25.36 -3.78 14.36
CA MET A 1 -24.43 -3.65 13.23
C MET A 1 -23.22 -4.51 13.55
N PRO A 2 -22.68 -5.34 12.64
CA PRO A 2 -21.37 -5.93 12.89
C PRO A 2 -20.40 -4.78 13.15
N GLU A 3 -19.69 -4.85 14.26
CA GLU A 3 -18.72 -3.82 14.63
C GLU A 3 -17.69 -3.71 13.52
N ASN A 4 -17.54 -2.50 13.00
CA ASN A 4 -16.74 -2.19 11.83
C ASN A 4 -15.26 -2.18 12.21
N HIS A 5 -14.73 -3.36 12.53
CA HIS A 5 -13.37 -3.52 13.00
C HIS A 5 -12.38 -3.23 11.88
N PRO A 6 -11.37 -2.39 12.12
CA PRO A 6 -10.32 -2.19 11.15
C PRO A 6 -9.52 -3.48 10.97
N LEU A 7 -9.12 -3.72 9.72
CA LEU A 7 -8.09 -4.68 9.37
C LEU A 7 -6.75 -4.00 9.59
N GLU A 8 -5.98 -4.51 10.54
CA GLU A 8 -4.66 -3.98 10.88
C GLU A 8 -3.61 -5.09 10.82
N LEU A 9 -2.48 -4.77 10.19
CA LEU A 9 -1.31 -5.64 10.17
C LEU A 9 -0.06 -4.77 10.29
N ASN A 10 0.72 -5.01 11.34
CA ASN A 10 2.07 -4.49 11.46
C ASN A 10 3.01 -5.68 11.62
N ARG A 11 3.93 -5.88 10.67
CA ARG A 11 4.89 -6.97 10.75
C ARG A 11 6.23 -6.60 10.12
N ALA A 12 7.30 -7.16 10.67
CA ALA A 12 8.58 -7.26 9.97
C ALA A 12 8.48 -8.23 8.79
N VAL A 13 9.16 -7.91 7.70
CA VAL A 13 9.32 -8.74 6.50
C VAL A 13 10.80 -8.73 6.08
N PRO A 14 11.27 -9.66 5.24
CA PRO A 14 12.56 -9.50 4.60
C PRO A 14 12.65 -8.13 3.93
N GLY A 15 13.77 -7.44 4.10
CA GLY A 15 13.99 -6.09 3.58
C GLY A 15 13.34 -4.96 4.38
N GLY A 16 12.46 -5.20 5.35
CA GLY A 16 11.87 -4.08 6.09
C GLY A 16 10.66 -4.37 6.96
N ARG A 17 9.71 -3.42 7.00
CA ARG A 17 8.45 -3.57 7.72
C ARG A 17 7.26 -3.18 6.86
N VAL A 18 6.16 -3.87 7.09
CA VAL A 18 4.86 -3.61 6.45
C VAL A 18 3.87 -3.16 7.52
N GLU A 19 3.21 -2.04 7.23
CA GLU A 19 2.11 -1.50 8.03
C GLU A 19 0.89 -1.38 7.13
N MET A 20 -0.22 -2.01 7.52
CA MET A 20 -1.45 -2.01 6.74
C MET A 20 -2.62 -1.72 7.64
N PHE A 21 -3.47 -0.81 7.17
CA PHE A 21 -4.72 -0.43 7.79
C PHE A 21 -5.81 -0.40 6.70
N ALA A 22 -6.98 -0.97 6.99
CA ALA A 22 -8.18 -0.79 6.17
C ALA A 22 -9.44 -0.89 7.02
N ILE A 23 -10.38 0.02 6.84
CA ILE A 23 -11.69 -0.01 7.50
C ILE A 23 -12.79 0.19 6.46
N ARG A 24 -13.95 -0.44 6.65
CA ARG A 24 -15.07 -0.18 5.74
C ARG A 24 -15.54 1.25 5.95
N ASP A 25 -15.62 2.00 4.88
CA ASP A 25 -16.12 3.36 4.90
C ASP A 25 -16.86 3.61 3.58
N GLY A 26 -18.16 3.89 3.67
CA GLY A 26 -19.02 4.06 2.51
C GLY A 26 -18.78 5.37 1.75
N ASP A 27 -18.08 6.32 2.38
CA ASP A 27 -17.77 7.62 1.78
C ASP A 27 -16.57 7.53 0.84
N TYR A 28 -15.80 6.43 0.89
CA TYR A 28 -14.65 6.19 0.03
C TYR A 28 -14.99 5.25 -1.13
N PRO A 29 -14.44 5.48 -2.33
CA PRO A 29 -14.63 4.57 -3.47
C PRO A 29 -14.22 3.14 -3.14
N GLY A 30 -15.10 2.20 -3.51
CA GLY A 30 -14.91 0.79 -3.17
C GLY A 30 -15.32 0.39 -1.76
N GLY A 31 -15.79 1.34 -0.93
CA GLY A 31 -16.33 1.07 0.40
C GLY A 31 -15.26 0.83 1.47
N TRP A 32 -14.03 1.30 1.24
CA TRP A 32 -12.89 1.13 2.14
C TRP A 32 -12.08 2.40 2.22
N PHE A 33 -11.71 2.82 3.43
CA PHE A 33 -10.58 3.71 3.67
C PHE A 33 -9.37 2.84 4.04
N TYR A 34 -8.24 3.01 3.34
CA TYR A 34 -7.05 2.19 3.57
C TYR A 34 -5.74 2.97 3.45
N ARG A 35 -4.71 2.41 4.09
CA ARG A 35 -3.31 2.83 3.98
C ARG A 35 -2.41 1.63 4.17
N PHE A 36 -1.63 1.29 3.15
CA PHE A 36 -0.64 0.22 3.17
C PHE A 36 0.74 0.83 2.91
N GLN A 37 1.70 0.55 3.78
CA GLN A 37 3.02 1.18 3.78
C GLN A 37 4.10 0.12 3.96
N TYR A 38 5.12 0.19 3.12
CA TYR A 38 6.34 -0.58 3.25
C TYR A 38 7.50 0.36 3.50
N TYR A 39 8.30 -0.01 4.49
CA TYR A 39 9.46 0.75 4.87
C TYR A 39 10.72 -0.10 4.79
N HIS A 40 11.72 0.39 4.07
CA HIS A 40 13.08 -0.12 4.10
C HIS A 40 13.85 0.50 5.29
N PRO A 41 14.70 -0.25 6.02
CA PRO A 41 15.40 0.24 7.21
C PRO A 41 16.27 1.47 6.96
N GLU A 42 16.88 1.58 5.78
CA GLU A 42 17.79 2.69 5.45
C GLU A 42 17.06 3.85 4.78
N ASP A 43 16.08 3.53 3.91
CA ASP A 43 15.44 4.52 3.05
C ASP A 43 14.17 5.13 3.64
N GLY A 44 13.59 4.50 4.66
CA GLY A 44 12.31 4.91 5.23
C GLY A 44 11.15 4.40 4.38
N GLU A 45 10.11 5.22 4.18
CA GLU A 45 8.93 4.83 3.38
C GLU A 45 9.33 4.64 1.92
N THR A 46 9.21 3.42 1.41
CA THR A 46 9.61 3.07 0.04
C THR A 46 8.41 2.95 -0.89
N LEU A 47 7.29 2.39 -0.38
CA LEU A 47 6.07 2.16 -1.14
C LEU A 47 4.86 2.42 -0.25
N ARG A 48 3.88 3.17 -0.76
CA ARG A 48 2.60 3.37 -0.09
C ARG A 48 1.43 3.26 -1.06
N TYR A 49 0.41 2.50 -0.68
CA TYR A 49 -0.90 2.52 -1.33
C TYR A 49 -1.91 3.15 -0.37
N ASP A 50 -2.65 4.17 -0.78
CA ASP A 50 -3.72 4.75 0.03
C ASP A 50 -4.84 5.35 -0.83
N ASN A 51 -5.91 5.77 -0.16
CA ASN A 51 -6.99 6.53 -0.78
C ASN A 51 -7.47 7.70 0.07
N ALA A 52 -6.54 8.40 0.74
CA ALA A 52 -6.91 9.42 1.72
C ALA A 52 -7.60 10.66 1.13
N HIS A 53 -7.42 10.91 -0.16
CA HIS A 53 -8.02 12.02 -0.88
C HIS A 53 -8.08 11.69 -2.37
N ASP A 54 -8.91 12.43 -3.11
CA ASP A 54 -8.95 12.42 -4.56
C ASP A 54 -7.85 13.34 -5.11
N ASP A 55 -7.10 12.85 -6.09
CA ASP A 55 -6.22 13.66 -6.92
C ASP A 55 -6.83 13.84 -8.31
N VAL A 56 -6.69 15.04 -8.88
CA VAL A 56 -7.34 15.40 -10.16
C VAL A 56 -6.86 14.54 -11.33
N ASP A 57 -5.60 14.10 -11.30
CA ASP A 57 -4.97 13.35 -12.37
C ASP A 57 -4.91 11.84 -12.06
N LEU A 58 -4.77 11.47 -10.77
CA LEU A 58 -4.57 10.07 -10.34
C LEU A 58 -5.85 9.40 -9.81
N GLY A 59 -6.89 10.17 -9.49
CA GLY A 59 -8.13 9.71 -8.86
C GLY A 59 -7.97 9.43 -7.37
N TRP A 60 -8.78 8.53 -6.82
CA TRP A 60 -8.78 8.27 -5.37
C TRP A 60 -7.71 7.29 -4.91
N HIS A 61 -7.28 6.38 -5.77
CA HIS A 61 -6.44 5.26 -5.38
C HIS A 61 -5.02 5.56 -5.80
N HIS A 62 -4.15 5.80 -4.82
CA HIS A 62 -2.79 6.24 -5.04
C HIS A 62 -1.80 5.13 -4.77
N ARG A 63 -0.77 5.09 -5.61
CA ARG A 63 0.48 4.37 -5.40
C ARG A 63 1.61 5.41 -5.36
N HIS A 64 2.22 5.53 -4.19
CA HIS A 64 3.40 6.34 -3.95
C HIS A 64 4.64 5.47 -3.91
N ILE A 65 5.69 5.89 -4.60
CA ILE A 65 7.01 5.27 -4.57
C ILE A 65 8.04 6.33 -4.19
N ARG A 66 9.02 5.96 -3.35
CA ARG A 66 10.06 6.90 -2.91
C ARG A 66 10.85 7.50 -4.08
N PHE A 67 11.14 6.69 -5.08
CA PHE A 67 11.92 7.07 -6.26
C PHE A 67 11.05 6.94 -7.51
N GLY A 68 10.46 8.05 -7.93
CA GLY A 68 9.59 8.13 -9.10
C GLY A 68 8.38 9.01 -8.83
N ASP A 69 7.46 9.00 -9.79
CA ASP A 69 6.22 9.75 -9.68
C ASP A 69 5.12 8.90 -9.03
N ASP A 70 4.25 9.56 -8.29
CA ASP A 70 3.02 8.98 -7.79
C ASP A 70 2.11 8.60 -8.96
N THR A 71 1.39 7.50 -8.81
CA THR A 71 0.55 6.93 -9.87
C THR A 71 -0.83 6.55 -9.35
N GLY A 72 -1.84 6.69 -10.20
CA GLY A 72 -3.16 6.13 -9.96
C GLY A 72 -3.11 4.61 -10.06
N ILE A 73 -3.87 3.92 -9.20
CA ILE A 73 -3.92 2.46 -9.18
C ILE A 73 -5.35 1.93 -9.22
N GLU A 74 -5.63 1.03 -10.17
CA GLU A 74 -6.98 0.48 -10.32
C GLU A 74 -7.42 -0.36 -9.13
N PHE A 75 -8.56 0.01 -8.54
CA PHE A 75 -9.14 -0.68 -7.39
C PHE A 75 -10.18 -1.73 -7.80
N HIS A 76 -9.85 -2.99 -7.51
CA HIS A 76 -10.71 -4.15 -7.78
C HIS A 76 -11.25 -4.80 -6.50
N GLY A 77 -11.14 -4.11 -5.36
CA GLY A 77 -11.46 -4.63 -4.04
C GLY A 77 -10.23 -4.83 -3.16
N ILE A 78 -10.48 -4.86 -1.85
CA ILE A 78 -9.43 -4.81 -0.82
C ILE A 78 -8.45 -5.99 -0.91
N VAL A 79 -8.94 -7.21 -1.16
CA VAL A 79 -8.09 -8.41 -1.25
C VAL A 79 -7.12 -8.34 -2.43
N THR A 80 -7.60 -7.89 -3.58
CA THR A 80 -6.76 -7.71 -4.78
C THR A 80 -5.71 -6.62 -4.55
N HIS A 81 -6.10 -5.54 -3.87
CA HIS A 81 -5.19 -4.44 -3.53
C HIS A 81 -4.09 -4.87 -2.56
N VAL A 82 -4.43 -5.61 -1.50
CA VAL A 82 -3.46 -6.22 -0.59
C VAL A 82 -2.49 -7.15 -1.32
N THR A 83 -3.02 -8.02 -2.19
CA THR A 83 -2.21 -8.97 -2.95
C THR A 83 -1.22 -8.25 -3.87
N ARG A 84 -1.69 -7.21 -4.59
CA ARG A 84 -0.84 -6.39 -5.47
C ARG A 84 0.27 -5.69 -4.68
N PHE A 85 -0.08 -5.09 -3.54
CA PHE A 85 0.88 -4.41 -2.67
C PHE A 85 1.98 -5.36 -2.16
N LEU A 86 1.60 -6.54 -1.64
CA LEU A 86 2.57 -7.53 -1.14
C LEU A 86 3.46 -8.10 -2.25
N ASN A 87 2.91 -8.31 -3.45
CA ASN A 87 3.70 -8.76 -4.60
C ASN A 87 4.70 -7.70 -5.04
N GLU A 88 4.33 -6.42 -4.97
CA GLU A 88 5.24 -5.34 -5.33
C GLU A 88 6.38 -5.19 -4.32
N ILE A 89 6.10 -5.32 -3.01
CA ILE A 89 7.16 -5.39 -1.99
C ILE A 89 8.15 -6.51 -2.31
N ALA A 90 7.65 -7.71 -2.63
CA ALA A 90 8.52 -8.83 -2.97
C ALA A 90 9.40 -8.54 -4.21
N GLN A 91 8.90 -7.80 -5.19
CA GLN A 91 9.68 -7.39 -6.35
C GLN A 91 10.76 -6.37 -5.98
N LEU A 92 10.43 -5.40 -5.12
CA LEU A 92 11.39 -4.39 -4.63
C LEU A 92 12.53 -5.06 -3.85
N THR A 93 12.20 -5.95 -2.91
CA THR A 93 13.21 -6.64 -2.09
C THR A 93 14.09 -7.59 -2.92
N ASN A 94 13.51 -8.32 -3.89
CA ASN A 94 14.30 -9.20 -4.76
C ASN A 94 15.23 -8.41 -5.71
N THR A 95 14.83 -7.19 -6.08
CA THR A 95 15.64 -6.32 -6.95
C THR A 95 16.84 -5.75 -6.19
N GLU A 96 16.66 -5.39 -4.91
CA GLU A 96 17.74 -4.90 -4.04
C GLU A 96 18.82 -5.98 -3.80
N ASP A 97 18.41 -7.24 -3.61
CA ASP A 97 19.35 -8.37 -3.47
C ASP A 97 20.17 -8.64 -4.74
N SER A 98 19.68 -8.24 -5.91
CA SER A 98 20.34 -8.49 -7.21
C SER A 98 21.28 -7.37 -7.65
N ILE A 99 21.23 -6.18 -7.04
CA ILE A 99 22.07 -5.02 -7.37
C ILE A 99 23.40 -5.05 -6.58
N HIS A 100 23.53 -5.97 -5.62
CA HIS A 100 24.68 -6.11 -4.72
C HIS A 100 25.58 -7.33 -5.02
N ASP A 101 25.70 -7.76 -6.28
CA ASP A 101 26.62 -8.84 -6.73
C ASP A 101 27.60 -8.34 -7.81
#